data_AF-A0A6C1MVY0-F1
#
_entry.id   AF-A0A6C1MVY0-F1
#
_cell.length_a   1.000
_cell.length_b   1.000
_cell.length_c   1.000
_cell.angle_alpha   90.00
_cell.angle_beta   90.00
_cell.angle_gamma   90.00
#
_symmetry.space_group_name_H-M   'P 1'
#
loop_
_entity.id
_entity.type
_entity.pdbx_description
1 polymer ?
#
loop_
_entity_poly.entity_id
_entity_poly.type
_entity_poly.pdbx_seq_one_letter_code
_entity_poly.pdbx_strand_id
1 'polypeptide(L)'
;MTPFAVCALYRFVRLDDYQALQPPLKQFLLDQGIRGTLLLAREGINGTVAGSPAAIAALKARLAQDPRFDAIDYKDSVTDIQPFNRSKVKLKREIVTMGVEDIDPRESAGTYLKPREWDALISDPDVTVIDTRNDYEVSIGTFKNAINPNTTSFREFPDYVKANLNPQEHRKVAMFCTGGIRCEKSTAYLKEQGFEEVYHLEGGILRYLEETPQEQSLWQGECFVFDDRVTVNHQLERGQYDQCHACRMPITEDDKASPHYQQGISCPHCHDRHTPQQKARFAEREKQVRLARERGETHVGAEAADVIAQRQKAKRARRGNAQHDQ
;
A
#
# COMPACT_ATOMS: atom_id res chain seq x y z
N MET A 1 -22.99 -12.15 1.76
CA MET A 1 -21.91 -12.15 2.77
C MET A 1 -21.69 -10.72 3.19
N THR A 2 -21.31 -10.45 4.44
CA THR A 2 -20.96 -9.08 4.85
C THR A 2 -19.60 -8.72 4.24
N PRO A 3 -19.47 -7.56 3.56
CA PRO A 3 -18.20 -7.16 2.97
C PRO A 3 -17.12 -6.97 4.05
N PHE A 4 -15.86 -7.16 3.67
CA PHE A 4 -14.72 -6.80 4.49
C PHE A 4 -14.54 -5.28 4.48
N ALA A 5 -14.30 -4.71 5.66
CA ALA A 5 -13.86 -3.33 5.80
C ALA A 5 -12.33 -3.31 5.65
N VAL A 6 -11.83 -2.39 4.81
CA VAL A 6 -10.41 -2.10 4.64
C VAL A 6 -10.14 -0.72 5.18
N CYS A 7 -9.12 -0.60 6.02
CA CYS A 7 -8.72 0.65 6.64
C CYS A 7 -7.24 0.92 6.34
N ALA A 8 -6.96 2.00 5.61
CA ALA A 8 -5.63 2.57 5.50
C ALA A 8 -5.47 3.68 6.54
N LEU A 9 -4.31 3.74 7.18
CA LEU A 9 -4.07 4.68 8.27
C LEU A 9 -2.60 5.10 8.31
N TYR A 10 -2.36 6.33 8.74
CA TYR A 10 -1.02 6.74 9.18
C TYR A 10 -1.10 7.84 10.24
N ARG A 11 -0.01 7.98 10.99
CA ARG A 11 0.23 9.09 11.89
C ARG A 11 1.73 9.26 12.11
N PHE A 12 2.22 10.47 11.85
CA PHE A 12 3.54 10.89 12.31
C PHE A 12 3.44 11.34 13.77
N VAL A 13 4.09 10.59 14.65
CA VAL A 13 4.16 10.86 16.09
C VAL A 13 5.37 10.17 16.67
N ARG A 14 6.03 10.80 17.63
CA ARG A 14 7.20 10.20 18.27
C ARG A 14 6.79 9.03 19.18
N LEU A 15 7.26 7.85 18.83
CA LEU A 15 7.04 6.58 19.56
C LEU A 15 8.39 6.01 19.99
N ASP A 16 8.98 6.53 21.07
CA ASP A 16 10.29 6.04 21.57
C ASP A 16 10.23 4.56 22.04
N ASP A 17 9.04 4.06 22.36
CA ASP A 17 8.73 2.69 22.80
C ASP A 17 8.06 1.82 21.72
N TYR A 18 8.12 2.21 20.43
CA TYR A 18 7.40 1.52 19.35
C TYR A 18 7.68 0.01 19.25
N GLN A 19 8.86 -0.46 19.68
CA GLN A 19 9.15 -1.89 19.76
C GLN A 19 8.27 -2.63 20.77
N ALA A 20 7.94 -1.99 21.90
CA ALA A 20 7.06 -2.55 22.93
C ALA A 20 5.59 -2.57 22.49
N LEU A 21 5.18 -1.67 21.59
CA LEU A 21 3.82 -1.65 21.02
C LEU A 21 3.56 -2.81 20.05
N GLN A 22 4.61 -3.38 19.44
CA GLN A 22 4.46 -4.35 18.35
C GLN A 22 3.84 -5.69 18.78
N PRO A 23 4.30 -6.38 19.85
CA PRO A 23 3.69 -7.64 20.28
C PRO A 23 2.19 -7.54 20.64
N PRO A 24 1.73 -6.61 21.51
CA PRO A 24 0.31 -6.54 21.88
C PRO A 24 -0.57 -6.14 20.69
N LEU A 25 -0.11 -5.24 19.82
CA LEU A 25 -0.86 -4.88 18.61
C LEU A 25 -0.97 -6.05 17.63
N LYS A 26 0.12 -6.81 17.44
CA LYS A 26 0.09 -8.00 16.58
C LYS A 26 -0.87 -9.05 17.12
N GLN A 27 -0.85 -9.30 18.44
CA GLN A 27 -1.77 -10.25 19.06
C GLN A 27 -3.23 -9.81 18.88
N PHE A 28 -3.51 -8.52 19.10
CA PHE A 28 -4.84 -7.95 18.86
C PHE A 28 -5.34 -8.18 17.43
N LEU A 29 -4.50 -7.96 16.41
CA LEU A 29 -4.88 -8.22 15.02
C LEU A 29 -5.22 -9.70 14.79
N LEU A 30 -4.48 -10.62 15.40
CA LEU A 30 -4.74 -12.06 15.29
C LEU A 30 -6.07 -12.45 15.97
N ASP A 31 -6.29 -11.96 17.19
CA ASP A 31 -7.50 -12.25 17.98
C ASP A 31 -8.77 -11.73 17.30
N GLN A 32 -8.68 -10.58 16.62
CA GLN A 32 -9.79 -9.99 15.87
C GLN A 32 -9.92 -10.53 14.44
N GLY A 33 -9.03 -11.44 14.01
CA GLY A 33 -9.01 -11.96 12.63
C GLY A 33 -8.68 -10.90 11.57
N ILE A 34 -8.05 -9.79 11.95
CA ILE A 34 -7.66 -8.70 11.05
C ILE A 34 -6.39 -9.09 10.31
N ARG A 35 -6.37 -8.98 8.99
CA ARG A 35 -5.21 -9.23 8.14
C ARG A 35 -4.71 -7.93 7.51
N GLY A 36 -3.45 -7.89 7.11
CA GLY A 36 -2.80 -6.70 6.57
C GLY A 36 -1.48 -6.39 7.24
N THR A 37 -0.98 -5.19 7.03
CA THR A 37 0.32 -4.78 7.57
C THR A 37 0.21 -3.43 8.25
N LEU A 38 0.59 -3.39 9.54
CA LEU A 38 0.96 -2.18 10.25
C LEU A 38 2.48 -2.08 10.31
N LEU A 39 3.00 -0.88 10.11
CA LEU A 39 4.39 -0.49 10.23
C LEU A 39 4.49 0.41 11.45
N LEU A 40 5.44 0.10 12.33
CA LEU A 40 5.79 0.93 13.47
C LEU A 40 7.25 1.36 13.30
N ALA A 41 7.49 2.65 13.47
CA ALA A 41 8.82 3.21 13.59
C ALA A 41 8.81 4.25 14.71
N ARG A 42 9.99 4.74 15.08
CA ARG A 42 10.09 5.83 16.04
C ARG A 42 9.31 7.08 15.61
N GLU A 43 9.19 7.30 14.30
CA GLU A 43 8.43 8.41 13.70
C GLU A 43 6.91 8.19 13.61
N GLY A 44 6.39 7.01 13.99
CA GLY A 44 4.94 6.80 14.10
C GLY A 44 4.43 5.45 13.60
N ILE A 45 3.23 5.47 13.03
CA ILE A 45 2.50 4.30 12.53
C ILE A 45 1.99 4.52 11.11
N ASN A 46 2.01 3.49 10.28
CA ASN A 46 1.40 3.46 8.94
C ASN A 46 0.88 2.05 8.65
N GLY A 47 -0.21 1.90 7.93
CA GLY A 47 -0.56 0.60 7.38
C GLY A 47 -1.90 0.53 6.71
N THR A 48 -2.15 -0.65 6.14
CA THR A 48 -3.45 -1.01 5.58
C THR A 48 -3.82 -2.39 6.11
N VAL A 49 -5.03 -2.50 6.64
CA VAL A 49 -5.58 -3.71 7.25
C VAL A 49 -7.01 -3.92 6.83
N ALA A 50 -7.47 -5.18 6.85
CA ALA A 50 -8.82 -5.56 6.51
C ALA A 50 -9.36 -6.63 7.48
N GLY A 51 -10.66 -6.54 7.76
CA GLY A 51 -11.37 -7.45 8.67
C GLY A 51 -12.87 -7.25 8.55
N SER A 52 -13.63 -7.83 9.48
CA SER A 52 -15.06 -7.47 9.59
C SER A 52 -15.19 -5.98 9.97
N PRO A 53 -16.31 -5.32 9.64
CA PRO A 53 -16.55 -3.94 10.08
C PRO A 53 -16.40 -3.76 11.60
N ALA A 54 -16.87 -4.73 12.39
CA ALA A 54 -16.72 -4.74 13.84
C ALA A 54 -15.25 -4.86 14.29
N ALA A 55 -14.45 -5.71 13.62
CA ALA A 55 -13.04 -5.87 13.94
C ALA A 55 -12.22 -4.59 13.63
N ILE A 56 -12.50 -3.94 12.49
CA ILE A 56 -11.86 -2.66 12.15
C ILE A 56 -12.27 -1.56 13.13
N ALA A 57 -13.55 -1.48 13.51
CA ALA A 57 -14.01 -0.54 14.54
C ALA A 57 -13.29 -0.79 15.89
N ALA A 58 -13.12 -2.07 16.29
CA ALA A 58 -12.39 -2.44 17.49
C ALA A 58 -10.90 -2.03 17.41
N LEU A 59 -10.26 -2.15 16.25
CA LEU A 59 -8.88 -1.66 16.05
C LEU A 59 -8.79 -0.15 16.23
N LYS A 60 -9.70 0.62 15.62
CA LYS A 60 -9.72 2.09 15.78
C LYS A 60 -9.90 2.48 17.24
N ALA A 61 -10.84 1.83 17.93
CA ALA A 61 -11.07 2.04 19.36
C ALA A 61 -9.83 1.66 20.20
N ARG A 62 -9.12 0.58 19.86
CA ARG A 62 -7.88 0.18 20.53
C ARG A 62 -6.75 1.19 20.32
N LEU A 63 -6.59 1.71 19.10
CA LEU A 63 -5.58 2.74 18.81
C LEU A 63 -5.91 4.04 19.55
N ALA A 64 -7.18 4.44 19.61
CA ALA A 64 -7.63 5.62 20.35
C ALA A 64 -7.44 5.55 21.89
N GLN A 65 -7.05 4.40 22.45
CA GLN A 65 -6.67 4.31 23.87
C GLN A 65 -5.29 4.92 24.16
N ASP A 66 -4.46 5.07 23.14
CA ASP A 66 -3.17 5.72 23.25
C ASP A 66 -3.28 7.14 22.68
N PRO A 67 -3.17 8.20 23.51
CA PRO A 67 -3.38 9.58 23.07
C PRO A 67 -2.40 10.03 21.98
N ARG A 68 -1.28 9.33 21.80
CA ARG A 68 -0.34 9.56 20.69
C ARG A 68 -1.00 9.31 19.32
N PHE A 69 -2.12 8.60 19.29
CA PHE A 69 -2.88 8.23 18.10
C PHE A 69 -4.20 9.02 17.91
N ASP A 70 -4.46 10.06 18.70
CA ASP A 70 -5.74 10.83 18.69
C ASP A 70 -6.10 11.51 17.35
N ALA A 71 -5.17 11.55 16.39
CA ALA A 71 -5.37 12.15 15.07
C ALA A 71 -4.78 11.27 13.95
N ILE A 72 -4.95 9.95 14.06
CA ILE A 72 -4.76 9.05 12.91
C ILE A 72 -5.77 9.42 11.82
N ASP A 73 -5.27 9.58 10.60
CA ASP A 73 -6.10 9.76 9.41
C ASP A 73 -6.51 8.39 8.85
N TYR A 74 -7.71 7.95 9.21
CA TYR A 74 -8.31 6.70 8.74
C TYR A 74 -9.03 6.89 7.41
N LYS A 75 -8.71 6.03 6.44
CA LYS A 75 -9.35 5.97 5.12
C LYS A 75 -9.98 4.60 4.96
N ASP A 76 -11.30 4.56 4.92
CA ASP A 76 -12.07 3.32 4.88
C ASP A 76 -12.53 3.02 3.45
N SER A 77 -12.60 1.73 3.12
CA SER A 77 -13.22 1.22 1.90
C SER A 77 -13.75 -0.18 2.16
N VAL A 78 -14.53 -0.72 1.23
CA VAL A 78 -15.13 -2.05 1.36
C VAL A 78 -14.75 -2.96 0.20
N THR A 79 -14.76 -4.27 0.45
CA THR A 79 -14.56 -5.27 -0.60
C THR A 79 -15.15 -6.62 -0.20
N ASP A 80 -15.58 -7.41 -1.17
CA ASP A 80 -16.16 -8.74 -0.94
C ASP A 80 -15.11 -9.83 -0.74
N ILE A 81 -13.82 -9.52 -0.95
CA ILE A 81 -12.70 -10.44 -0.75
C ILE A 81 -11.87 -10.03 0.46
N GLN A 82 -11.18 -10.97 1.09
CA GLN A 82 -10.17 -10.65 2.10
C GLN A 82 -8.88 -10.24 1.36
N PRO A 83 -8.49 -8.94 1.32
CA PRO A 83 -7.44 -8.47 0.42
C PRO A 83 -6.02 -8.71 0.97
N PHE A 84 -5.91 -9.30 2.15
CA PHE A 84 -4.63 -9.64 2.76
C PHE A 84 -4.57 -11.08 3.21
N ASN A 85 -3.42 -11.68 2.96
CA ASN A 85 -3.16 -13.07 3.30
C ASN A 85 -2.78 -13.30 4.78
N ARG A 86 -2.23 -12.30 5.49
CA ARG A 86 -1.68 -12.45 6.86
C ARG A 86 -1.76 -11.15 7.65
N SER A 87 -1.80 -11.27 8.98
CA SER A 87 -1.61 -10.16 9.92
C SER A 87 -0.12 -9.92 10.16
N LYS A 88 0.35 -8.68 9.98
CA LYS A 88 1.74 -8.28 10.17
C LYS A 88 1.78 -6.97 10.94
N VAL A 89 2.66 -6.90 11.95
CA VAL A 89 3.11 -5.65 12.55
C VAL A 89 4.63 -5.64 12.45
N LYS A 90 5.18 -4.73 11.65
CA LYS A 90 6.61 -4.69 11.32
C LYS A 90 7.27 -3.47 11.93
N LEU A 91 8.41 -3.69 12.57
CA LEU A 91 9.31 -2.62 12.98
C LEU A 91 10.10 -2.12 11.78
N LYS A 92 10.17 -0.80 11.62
CA LYS A 92 10.89 -0.11 10.55
C LYS A 92 11.72 1.04 11.11
N ARG A 93 12.65 1.54 10.28
CA ARG A 93 13.34 2.81 10.52
C ARG A 93 12.42 3.99 10.20
N GLU A 94 11.70 3.87 9.09
CA GLU A 94 10.72 4.84 8.62
C GLU A 94 9.39 4.13 8.29
N ILE A 95 8.27 4.74 8.62
CA ILE A 95 6.91 4.27 8.24
C ILE A 95 6.60 4.52 6.75
N VAL A 96 7.35 5.42 6.12
CA VAL A 96 7.47 5.58 4.67
C VAL A 96 8.90 5.98 4.34
N THR A 97 9.62 5.17 3.57
CA THR A 97 11.07 5.32 3.43
C THR A 97 11.43 6.29 2.31
N MET A 98 11.84 7.49 2.69
CA MET A 98 12.43 8.47 1.77
C MET A 98 13.96 8.44 1.82
N GLY A 99 14.55 8.01 2.94
CA GLY A 99 16.00 7.86 3.05
C GLY A 99 16.77 9.16 3.26
N VAL A 100 16.09 10.23 3.65
CA VAL A 100 16.71 11.48 4.11
C VAL A 100 16.61 11.54 5.63
N GLU A 101 17.74 11.77 6.29
CA GLU A 101 17.82 11.91 7.75
C GLU A 101 17.27 13.29 8.18
N ASP A 102 16.86 13.38 9.45
CA ASP A 102 16.44 14.62 10.12
C ASP A 102 15.22 15.38 9.54
N ILE A 103 14.50 14.80 8.57
CA ILE A 103 13.21 15.35 8.14
C ILE A 103 12.13 14.93 9.12
N ASP A 104 11.57 15.92 9.81
CA ASP A 104 10.38 15.76 10.63
C ASP A 104 9.17 16.43 9.95
N PRO A 105 8.25 15.64 9.36
CA PRO A 105 7.03 16.17 8.76
C PRO A 105 6.17 17.00 9.71
N ARG A 106 6.35 16.85 11.03
CA ARG A 106 5.60 17.60 12.05
C ARG A 106 6.10 19.03 12.21
N GLU A 107 7.34 19.32 11.83
CA GLU A 107 7.98 20.62 12.02
C GLU A 107 7.98 21.46 10.73
N SER A 108 7.87 20.83 9.56
CA SER A 108 7.93 21.51 8.26
C SER A 108 6.83 21.04 7.30
N ALA A 109 5.60 20.89 7.76
CA ALA A 109 4.50 20.53 6.87
C ALA A 109 4.29 21.59 5.77
N GLY A 110 4.05 21.14 4.54
CA GLY A 110 3.55 22.01 3.48
C GLY A 110 2.11 22.48 3.73
N THR A 111 1.52 23.13 2.74
CA THR A 111 0.11 23.54 2.79
C THR A 111 -0.79 22.37 2.41
N TYR A 112 -1.59 21.89 3.37
CA TYR A 112 -2.67 20.93 3.13
C TYR A 112 -3.76 21.57 2.26
N LEU A 113 -4.11 20.92 1.16
CA LEU A 113 -5.29 21.26 0.37
C LEU A 113 -6.32 20.15 0.41
N LYS A 114 -7.57 20.53 0.67
CA LYS A 114 -8.69 19.61 0.64
C LYS A 114 -9.02 19.20 -0.79
N PRO A 115 -9.64 18.04 -1.02
CA PRO A 115 -10.09 17.60 -2.35
C PRO A 115 -10.84 18.68 -3.14
N ARG A 116 -11.78 19.37 -2.50
CA ARG A 116 -12.58 20.45 -3.10
C ARG A 116 -11.78 21.66 -3.63
N GLU A 117 -10.57 21.88 -3.11
CA GLU A 117 -9.67 22.98 -3.49
C GLU A 117 -8.59 22.50 -4.48
N TRP A 118 -8.40 21.19 -4.59
CA TRP A 118 -7.29 20.58 -5.32
C TRP A 118 -7.35 20.86 -6.82
N ASP A 119 -8.50 20.62 -7.45
CA ASP A 119 -8.65 20.74 -8.91
C ASP A 119 -8.44 22.16 -9.41
N ALA A 120 -8.83 23.16 -8.61
CA ALA A 120 -8.57 24.56 -8.91
C ALA A 120 -7.06 24.87 -8.86
N LEU A 121 -6.33 24.33 -7.88
CA LEU A 121 -4.87 24.51 -7.82
C LEU A 121 -4.18 23.84 -9.02
N ILE A 122 -4.47 22.57 -9.28
CA ILE A 122 -3.75 21.80 -10.31
C ILE A 122 -4.15 22.17 -11.74
N SER A 123 -5.16 23.02 -11.90
CA SER A 123 -5.53 23.63 -13.20
C SER A 123 -4.76 24.93 -13.49
N ASP A 124 -4.11 25.53 -12.49
CA ASP A 124 -3.26 26.71 -12.68
C ASP A 124 -1.98 26.28 -13.45
N PRO A 125 -1.72 26.83 -14.65
CA PRO A 125 -0.54 26.47 -15.45
C PRO A 125 0.79 26.82 -14.77
N ASP A 126 0.79 27.71 -13.76
CA ASP A 126 1.98 28.07 -12.99
C ASP A 126 2.27 27.07 -11.86
N VAL A 127 1.41 26.07 -11.65
CA VAL A 127 1.58 25.04 -10.63
C VAL A 127 2.27 23.82 -11.21
N THR A 128 3.41 23.46 -10.64
CA THR A 128 4.09 22.20 -10.93
C THR A 128 3.42 21.08 -10.15
N VAL A 129 2.65 20.23 -10.83
CA VAL A 129 1.94 19.10 -10.21
C VAL A 129 2.81 17.85 -10.31
N ILE A 130 3.15 17.23 -9.18
CA ILE A 130 4.07 16.09 -9.13
C ILE A 130 3.41 14.88 -8.46
N ASP A 131 3.39 13.76 -9.17
CA ASP A 131 2.98 12.48 -8.61
C ASP A 131 4.15 11.87 -7.82
N THR A 132 4.04 11.82 -6.50
CA THR A 132 5.14 11.28 -5.64
C THR A 132 5.15 9.76 -5.57
N ARG A 133 4.31 9.10 -6.38
CA ARG A 133 4.22 7.65 -6.45
C ARG A 133 5.28 7.04 -7.36
N ASN A 134 5.42 5.72 -7.27
CA ASN A 134 6.35 5.01 -8.14
C ASN A 134 5.76 4.90 -9.56
N ASP A 135 6.62 4.73 -10.55
CA ASP A 135 6.31 4.66 -11.99
C ASP A 135 5.13 3.72 -12.32
N TYR A 136 5.11 2.52 -11.74
CA TYR A 136 4.04 1.53 -11.94
C TYR A 136 2.68 1.98 -11.39
N GLU A 137 2.64 2.88 -10.40
CA GLU A 137 1.40 3.43 -9.86
C GLU A 137 0.86 4.54 -10.77
N VAL A 138 1.78 5.34 -11.35
CA VAL A 138 1.44 6.43 -12.29
C VAL A 138 0.92 5.86 -13.60
N SER A 139 1.47 4.74 -14.08
CA SER A 139 1.02 4.10 -15.33
C SER A 139 -0.41 3.57 -15.31
N ILE A 140 -1.02 3.41 -14.13
CA ILE A 140 -2.42 2.97 -13.98
C ILE A 140 -3.38 4.15 -14.06
N GLY A 141 -2.98 5.27 -13.49
CA GLY A 141 -3.82 6.44 -13.38
C GLY A 141 -3.11 7.53 -12.60
N THR A 142 -3.38 8.78 -12.93
CA THR A 142 -2.77 9.97 -12.31
C THR A 142 -3.67 11.19 -12.52
N PHE A 143 -3.36 12.31 -11.87
CA PHE A 143 -4.05 13.56 -12.14
C PHE A 143 -3.65 14.12 -13.51
N LYS A 144 -4.61 14.74 -14.19
CA LYS A 144 -4.33 15.48 -15.43
C LYS A 144 -3.18 16.48 -15.21
N ASN A 145 -2.26 16.53 -16.17
CA ASN A 145 -1.06 17.39 -16.15
C ASN A 145 0.00 17.05 -15.08
N ALA A 146 -0.17 15.97 -14.29
CA ALA A 146 0.82 15.59 -13.31
C ALA A 146 2.12 15.09 -13.98
N ILE A 147 3.25 15.55 -13.47
CA ILE A 147 4.58 15.08 -13.83
C ILE A 147 4.82 13.74 -13.16
N ASN A 148 5.27 12.76 -13.94
CA ASN A 148 5.79 11.50 -13.44
C ASN A 148 7.31 11.63 -13.19
N PRO A 149 7.78 11.51 -11.93
CA PRO A 149 9.21 11.50 -11.63
C PRO A 149 9.98 10.29 -12.18
N ASN A 150 9.27 9.25 -12.65
CA ASN A 150 9.81 7.97 -13.10
C ASN A 150 10.64 7.25 -12.01
N THR A 151 10.25 7.41 -10.74
CA THR A 151 10.90 6.73 -9.62
C THR A 151 10.40 5.29 -9.49
N THR A 152 11.30 4.34 -9.26
CA THR A 152 10.94 2.95 -8.94
C THR A 152 10.71 2.73 -7.45
N SER A 153 11.20 3.67 -6.63
CA SER A 153 11.09 3.70 -5.18
C SER A 153 11.10 5.14 -4.68
N PHE A 154 10.26 5.46 -3.69
CA PHE A 154 10.20 6.79 -3.07
C PHE A 154 11.53 7.32 -2.52
N ARG A 155 12.51 6.44 -2.23
CA ARG A 155 13.89 6.83 -1.89
C ARG A 155 14.62 7.62 -2.98
N GLU A 156 14.17 7.52 -4.23
CA GLU A 156 14.77 8.22 -5.38
C GLU A 156 14.19 9.63 -5.54
N PHE A 157 13.10 9.96 -4.84
CA PHE A 157 12.44 11.25 -4.93
C PHE A 157 13.36 12.44 -4.57
N PRO A 158 14.21 12.38 -3.51
CA PRO A 158 15.16 13.45 -3.23
C PRO A 158 16.13 13.75 -4.37
N ASP A 159 16.59 12.71 -5.08
CA ASP A 159 17.51 12.84 -6.21
C ASP A 159 16.79 13.40 -7.45
N TYR A 160 15.53 12.99 -7.68
CA TYR A 160 14.69 13.60 -8.70
C TYR A 160 14.53 15.11 -8.48
N VAL A 161 14.22 15.54 -7.25
CA VAL A 161 14.07 16.96 -6.91
C VAL A 161 15.36 17.73 -7.21
N LYS A 162 16.51 17.23 -6.75
CA LYS A 162 17.81 17.88 -6.98
C LYS A 162 18.17 18.02 -8.46
N ALA A 163 17.78 17.03 -9.27
CA ALA A 163 18.14 16.99 -10.68
C ALA A 163 17.16 17.77 -11.59
N ASN A 164 15.90 17.93 -11.18
CA ASN A 164 14.84 18.42 -12.08
C ASN A 164 14.09 19.64 -11.57
N LEU A 165 14.14 19.94 -10.27
CA LEU A 165 13.39 21.07 -9.71
C LEU A 165 14.34 22.15 -9.23
N ASN A 166 13.95 23.39 -9.49
CA ASN A 166 14.64 24.60 -9.07
C ASN A 166 13.64 25.50 -8.31
N PRO A 167 13.89 25.84 -7.03
CA PRO A 167 12.98 26.68 -6.24
C PRO A 167 12.64 28.04 -6.86
N GLN A 168 13.53 28.60 -7.68
CA GLN A 168 13.31 29.90 -8.33
C GLN A 168 12.38 29.81 -9.55
N GLU A 169 12.38 28.66 -10.22
CA GLU A 169 11.55 28.39 -11.40
C GLU A 169 10.22 27.73 -11.02
N HIS A 170 10.26 26.80 -10.07
CA HIS A 170 9.13 25.99 -9.63
C HIS A 170 8.59 26.55 -8.31
N ARG A 171 8.05 27.78 -8.37
CA ARG A 171 7.61 28.51 -7.17
C ARG A 171 6.44 27.86 -6.45
N LYS A 172 5.49 27.30 -7.22
CA LYS A 172 4.33 26.56 -6.73
C LYS A 172 4.46 25.09 -7.10
N VAL A 173 4.56 24.22 -6.10
CA VAL A 173 4.62 22.77 -6.31
C VAL A 173 3.49 22.08 -5.56
N ALA A 174 2.65 21.35 -6.28
CA ALA A 174 1.57 20.54 -5.73
C ALA A 174 1.92 19.06 -5.81
N MET A 175 1.87 18.35 -4.68
CA MET A 175 2.21 16.93 -4.61
C MET A 175 1.06 16.08 -4.11
N PHE A 176 0.96 14.86 -4.64
CA PHE A 176 -0.02 13.89 -4.18
C PHE A 176 0.55 12.47 -4.20
N CYS A 177 -0.13 11.59 -3.47
CA CYS A 177 0.06 10.14 -3.51
C CYS A 177 -1.23 9.44 -3.10
N THR A 178 -1.23 8.11 -3.04
CA THR A 178 -2.42 7.29 -2.74
C THR A 178 -3.17 7.75 -1.49
N GLY A 179 -2.48 7.90 -0.36
CA GLY A 179 -3.11 8.15 0.94
C GLY A 179 -2.47 9.26 1.75
N GLY A 180 -1.70 10.16 1.13
CA GLY A 180 -1.11 11.35 1.77
C GLY A 180 0.29 11.16 2.38
N ILE A 181 0.61 9.99 2.93
CA ILE A 181 1.82 9.80 3.76
C ILE A 181 3.16 10.16 3.08
N ARG A 182 3.33 9.90 1.77
CA ARG A 182 4.56 10.29 1.05
C ARG A 182 4.68 11.81 0.97
N CYS A 183 3.55 12.49 0.80
CA CYS A 183 3.50 13.93 0.69
C CYS A 183 3.83 14.64 2.01
N GLU A 184 3.59 14.00 3.16
CA GLU A 184 4.05 14.52 4.45
C GLU A 184 5.59 14.69 4.45
N LYS A 185 6.33 13.70 3.94
CA LYS A 185 7.79 13.78 3.84
C LYS A 185 8.26 14.65 2.68
N SER A 186 7.63 14.52 1.51
CA SER A 186 8.09 15.25 0.32
C SER A 186 7.85 16.75 0.43
N THR A 187 6.74 17.19 1.05
CA THR A 187 6.50 18.62 1.29
C THR A 187 7.52 19.20 2.26
N ALA A 188 7.78 18.53 3.38
CA ALA A 188 8.81 18.93 4.34
C ALA A 188 10.19 19.03 3.69
N TYR A 189 10.55 18.03 2.89
CA TYR A 189 11.80 18.06 2.13
C TYR A 189 11.88 19.27 1.19
N LEU A 190 10.85 19.54 0.38
CA LEU A 190 10.86 20.69 -0.54
C LEU A 190 10.95 22.02 0.22
N LYS A 191 10.25 22.16 1.35
CA LYS A 191 10.37 23.36 2.20
C LYS A 191 11.80 23.58 2.68
N GLU A 192 12.48 22.53 3.14
CA GLU A 192 13.89 22.60 3.54
C GLU A 192 14.84 22.89 2.36
N GLN A 193 14.49 22.46 1.14
CA GLN A 193 15.22 22.81 -0.08
C GLN A 193 14.96 24.25 -0.57
N GLY A 194 14.17 25.04 0.15
CA GLY A 194 13.93 26.46 -0.15
C GLY A 194 12.77 26.74 -1.09
N PHE A 195 11.88 25.77 -1.34
CA PHE A 195 10.65 26.00 -2.11
C PHE A 195 9.66 26.83 -1.28
N GLU A 196 9.09 27.87 -1.90
CA GLU A 196 8.22 28.83 -1.23
C GLU A 196 6.82 28.25 -0.99
N GLU A 197 6.11 27.92 -2.08
CA GLU A 197 4.73 27.46 -2.06
C GLU A 197 4.66 25.96 -2.37
N VAL A 198 4.61 25.15 -1.31
CA VAL A 198 4.57 23.68 -1.43
C VAL A 198 3.23 23.19 -0.88
N TYR A 199 2.43 22.57 -1.75
CA TYR A 199 1.11 22.07 -1.47
C TYR A 199 1.08 20.55 -1.51
N HIS A 200 0.20 19.94 -0.73
CA HIS A 200 -0.16 18.54 -0.94
C HIS A 200 -1.63 18.24 -0.70
N LEU A 201 -2.11 17.22 -1.40
CA LEU A 201 -3.49 16.74 -1.30
C LEU A 201 -3.72 16.06 0.06
N GLU A 202 -4.53 16.70 0.91
CA GLU A 202 -4.93 16.19 2.22
C GLU A 202 -5.73 14.88 2.05
N GLY A 203 -5.30 13.82 2.72
CA GLY A 203 -5.89 12.49 2.57
C GLY A 203 -5.52 11.76 1.26
N GLY A 204 -4.76 12.40 0.37
CA GLY A 204 -4.31 11.81 -0.90
C GLY A 204 -5.43 11.48 -1.88
N ILE A 205 -5.10 10.68 -2.89
CA ILE A 205 -6.01 10.28 -3.97
C ILE A 205 -7.26 9.60 -3.40
N LEU A 206 -7.14 8.71 -2.41
CA LEU A 206 -8.29 7.97 -1.89
C LEU A 206 -9.38 8.88 -1.32
N ARG A 207 -9.01 9.92 -0.54
CA ARG A 207 -9.98 10.91 -0.04
C ARG A 207 -10.53 11.78 -1.16
N TYR A 208 -9.70 12.11 -2.15
CA TYR A 208 -10.16 12.84 -3.32
C TYR A 208 -11.25 12.10 -4.10
N LEU A 209 -11.07 10.80 -4.35
CA LEU A 209 -12.06 9.96 -5.02
C LEU A 209 -13.34 9.81 -4.18
N GLU A 210 -13.24 9.82 -2.85
CA GLU A 210 -14.39 9.77 -1.94
C GLU A 210 -15.23 11.05 -1.98
N GLU A 211 -14.58 12.22 -2.02
CA GLU A 211 -15.25 13.51 -1.85
C GLU A 211 -15.60 14.21 -3.17
N THR A 212 -14.95 13.85 -4.28
CA THR A 212 -15.08 14.54 -5.57
C THR A 212 -15.96 13.73 -6.53
N PRO A 213 -17.01 14.32 -7.14
CA PRO A 213 -17.79 13.63 -8.17
C PRO A 213 -16.98 13.33 -9.43
N GLN A 214 -17.22 12.17 -10.05
CA GLN A 214 -16.47 11.70 -11.22
C GLN A 214 -16.53 12.66 -12.40
N GLU A 215 -17.67 13.32 -12.60
CA GLU A 215 -17.90 14.24 -13.71
C GLU A 215 -17.09 15.54 -13.60
N GLN A 216 -16.62 15.85 -12.39
CA GLN A 216 -15.82 17.05 -12.08
C GLN A 216 -14.35 16.72 -11.84
N SER A 217 -14.02 15.42 -11.76
CA SER A 217 -12.71 14.95 -11.35
C SER A 217 -11.65 15.11 -12.44
N LEU A 218 -10.47 15.60 -12.04
CA LEU A 218 -9.26 15.62 -12.87
C LEU A 218 -8.42 14.34 -12.76
N TRP A 219 -8.84 13.38 -11.93
CA TRP A 219 -8.23 12.05 -11.88
C TRP A 219 -8.52 11.23 -13.15
N GLN A 220 -7.50 10.58 -13.69
CA GLN A 220 -7.58 9.72 -14.88
C GLN A 220 -7.12 8.31 -14.55
N GLY A 221 -7.88 7.29 -14.99
CA GLY A 221 -7.56 5.88 -14.74
C GLY A 221 -7.97 5.39 -13.35
N GLU A 222 -7.27 4.38 -12.84
CA GLU A 222 -7.56 3.77 -11.53
C GLU A 222 -6.44 4.04 -10.52
N CYS A 223 -6.76 4.02 -9.22
CA CYS A 223 -5.78 4.29 -8.17
C CYS A 223 -5.14 2.99 -7.66
N PHE A 224 -3.83 2.85 -7.78
CA PHE A 224 -3.11 1.70 -7.21
C PHE A 224 -3.24 1.63 -5.69
N VAL A 225 -3.52 0.43 -5.17
CA VAL A 225 -3.55 0.12 -3.74
C VAL A 225 -2.67 -1.09 -3.40
N PHE A 226 -2.08 -1.07 -2.21
CA PHE A 226 -1.04 -2.03 -1.78
C PHE A 226 -1.63 -3.33 -1.18
N ASP A 227 -2.66 -3.87 -1.82
CA ASP A 227 -3.38 -5.08 -1.39
C ASP A 227 -3.92 -5.88 -2.59
N ASP A 228 -4.57 -7.02 -2.35
CA ASP A 228 -4.98 -7.93 -3.42
C ASP A 228 -6.10 -7.36 -4.33
N ARG A 229 -6.63 -6.15 -4.03
CA ARG A 229 -7.49 -5.42 -4.99
C ARG A 229 -6.68 -4.84 -6.16
N VAL A 230 -5.38 -4.62 -5.97
CA VAL A 230 -4.43 -4.01 -6.93
C VAL A 230 -4.72 -2.54 -7.24
N THR A 231 -5.96 -2.23 -7.55
CA THR A 231 -6.45 -0.91 -7.94
C THR A 231 -7.85 -0.68 -7.39
N VAL A 232 -8.23 0.59 -7.28
CA VAL A 232 -9.61 1.00 -7.04
C VAL A 232 -10.07 2.01 -8.08
N ASN A 233 -11.35 1.93 -8.46
CA ASN A 233 -12.01 2.88 -9.35
C ASN A 233 -12.38 4.16 -8.59
N HIS A 234 -13.07 5.09 -9.27
CA HIS A 234 -13.50 6.35 -8.67
C HIS A 234 -14.53 6.17 -7.55
N GLN A 235 -15.25 5.05 -7.51
CA GLN A 235 -16.19 4.67 -6.46
C GLN A 235 -15.51 3.95 -5.29
N LEU A 236 -14.17 3.87 -5.27
CA LEU A 236 -13.36 3.11 -4.31
C LEU A 236 -13.64 1.60 -4.29
N GLU A 237 -14.27 1.08 -5.35
CA GLU A 237 -14.50 -0.34 -5.58
C GLU A 237 -13.27 -0.97 -6.24
N ARG A 238 -13.17 -2.30 -6.21
CA ARG A 238 -12.06 -3.01 -6.85
C ARG A 238 -12.02 -2.70 -8.35
N GLY A 239 -10.86 -2.24 -8.82
CA GLY A 239 -10.61 -1.94 -10.22
C GLY A 239 -10.41 -3.17 -11.10
N GLN A 240 -10.11 -2.93 -12.38
CA GLN A 240 -9.97 -3.98 -13.40
C GLN A 240 -8.59 -4.64 -13.43
N TYR A 241 -7.58 -4.06 -12.78
CA TYR A 241 -6.24 -4.62 -12.82
C TYR A 241 -6.10 -5.85 -11.94
N ASP A 242 -5.39 -6.84 -12.46
CA ASP A 242 -4.83 -7.95 -11.71
C ASP A 242 -3.34 -7.69 -11.43
N GLN A 243 -2.70 -8.53 -10.63
CA GLN A 243 -1.28 -8.40 -10.32
C GLN A 243 -0.49 -9.59 -10.86
N CYS A 244 0.57 -9.32 -11.62
CA CYS A 244 1.50 -10.37 -12.01
C CYS A 244 2.16 -10.98 -10.76
N HIS A 245 1.94 -12.27 -10.52
CA HIS A 245 2.54 -12.96 -9.37
C HIS A 245 4.07 -13.12 -9.44
N ALA A 246 4.69 -12.84 -10.59
CA ALA A 246 6.14 -12.86 -10.75
C ALA A 246 6.78 -11.52 -10.39
N CYS A 247 6.44 -10.45 -11.13
CA CYS A 247 7.06 -9.14 -10.97
C CYS A 247 6.26 -8.15 -10.12
N ARG A 248 5.02 -8.47 -9.71
CA ARG A 248 4.10 -7.62 -8.96
C ARG A 248 3.57 -6.39 -9.70
N MET A 249 3.88 -6.25 -10.98
CA MET A 249 3.26 -5.22 -11.82
C MET A 249 1.76 -5.47 -11.97
N PRO A 250 0.94 -4.41 -11.93
CA PRO A 250 -0.44 -4.44 -12.41
C PRO A 250 -0.49 -4.92 -13.86
N ILE A 251 -1.48 -5.73 -14.21
CA ILE A 251 -1.72 -6.25 -15.56
C ILE A 251 -3.22 -6.26 -15.86
N THR A 252 -3.58 -5.99 -17.10
CA THR A 252 -4.94 -6.02 -17.63
C THR A 252 -5.30 -7.39 -18.21
N GLU A 253 -6.56 -7.60 -18.61
CA GLU A 253 -6.93 -8.80 -19.38
C GLU A 253 -6.26 -8.84 -20.76
N ASP A 254 -6.00 -7.68 -21.37
CA ASP A 254 -5.26 -7.59 -22.63
C ASP A 254 -3.80 -8.03 -22.45
N ASP A 255 -3.16 -7.65 -21.34
CA ASP A 255 -1.81 -8.13 -21.01
C ASP A 255 -1.77 -9.65 -20.83
N LYS A 256 -2.85 -10.25 -20.31
CA LYS A 256 -2.98 -11.69 -20.13
C LYS A 256 -3.17 -12.44 -21.45
N ALA A 257 -3.66 -11.77 -22.50
CA ALA A 257 -3.78 -12.33 -23.84
C ALA A 257 -2.44 -12.40 -24.60
N SER A 258 -1.40 -11.73 -24.11
CA SER A 258 -0.06 -11.74 -24.71
C SER A 258 0.59 -13.13 -24.69
N PRO A 259 1.37 -13.52 -25.72
CA PRO A 259 2.15 -14.76 -25.71
C PRO A 259 3.25 -14.79 -24.63
N HIS A 260 3.56 -13.64 -24.04
CA HIS A 260 4.52 -13.51 -22.94
C HIS A 260 3.90 -13.72 -21.55
N TYR A 261 2.57 -13.80 -21.47
CA TYR A 261 1.88 -14.08 -20.23
C TYR A 261 1.86 -15.58 -19.94
N GLN A 262 2.31 -15.94 -18.75
CA GLN A 262 2.15 -17.25 -18.17
C GLN A 262 1.73 -17.05 -16.72
N GLN A 263 0.51 -17.46 -16.39
CA GLN A 263 -0.06 -17.27 -15.05
C GLN A 263 0.92 -17.76 -13.98
N GLY A 264 1.19 -16.90 -13.01
CA GLY A 264 2.12 -17.21 -11.91
C GLY A 264 3.61 -17.01 -12.22
N ILE A 265 4.01 -16.93 -13.50
CA ILE A 265 5.40 -17.09 -13.97
C ILE A 265 5.93 -15.85 -14.69
N SER A 266 5.17 -15.26 -15.62
CA SER A 266 5.59 -14.08 -16.40
C SER A 266 4.42 -13.28 -16.94
N CYS A 267 4.69 -12.03 -17.32
CA CYS A 267 3.78 -11.13 -18.04
C CYS A 267 4.57 -10.35 -19.10
N PRO A 268 3.91 -9.56 -19.97
CA PRO A 268 4.60 -8.73 -20.97
C PRO A 268 5.73 -7.88 -20.39
N HIS A 269 5.55 -7.34 -19.19
CA HIS A 269 6.54 -6.47 -18.54
C HIS A 269 7.76 -7.18 -17.94
N CYS A 270 7.75 -8.51 -17.78
CA CYS A 270 8.82 -9.23 -17.06
C CYS A 270 9.27 -10.55 -17.68
N HIS A 271 8.74 -10.92 -18.84
CA HIS A 271 9.05 -12.19 -19.48
C HIS A 271 10.53 -12.38 -19.79
N ASP A 272 11.28 -11.30 -19.97
CA ASP A 272 12.72 -11.24 -20.23
C ASP A 272 13.56 -10.83 -19.01
N ARG A 273 12.93 -10.35 -17.93
CA ARG A 273 13.61 -9.85 -16.71
C ARG A 273 14.00 -10.92 -15.70
N HIS A 274 13.54 -12.16 -15.88
CA HIS A 274 13.72 -13.24 -14.91
C HIS A 274 14.56 -14.39 -15.45
N THR A 275 15.50 -14.87 -14.63
CA THR A 275 16.35 -16.01 -14.98
C THR A 275 15.55 -17.31 -15.06
N PRO A 276 16.05 -18.34 -15.79
CA PRO A 276 15.39 -19.65 -15.84
C PRO A 276 15.12 -20.25 -14.46
N GLN A 277 16.05 -20.10 -13.51
CA GLN A 277 15.89 -20.59 -12.14
C GLN A 277 14.77 -19.86 -11.39
N GLN A 278 14.65 -18.53 -11.59
CA GLN A 278 13.56 -17.76 -11.00
C GLN A 278 12.21 -18.18 -11.58
N LYS A 279 12.12 -18.35 -12.90
CA LYS A 279 10.90 -18.83 -13.59
C LYS A 279 10.48 -20.21 -13.10
N ALA A 280 11.42 -21.14 -12.93
CA ALA A 280 11.15 -22.48 -12.37
C ALA A 280 10.56 -22.40 -10.95
N ARG A 281 11.12 -21.54 -10.09
CA ARG A 281 10.59 -21.32 -8.74
C ARG A 281 9.18 -20.72 -8.75
N PHE A 282 8.91 -19.80 -9.66
CA PHE A 282 7.58 -19.20 -9.82
C PHE A 282 6.57 -20.23 -10.31
N ALA A 283 6.94 -21.06 -11.28
CA ALA A 283 6.12 -22.15 -11.80
C ALA A 283 5.78 -23.18 -10.72
N GLU A 284 6.76 -23.57 -9.90
CA GLU A 284 6.51 -24.50 -8.79
C GLU A 284 5.56 -23.90 -7.75
N ARG A 285 5.73 -22.62 -7.39
CA ARG A 285 4.80 -21.92 -6.50
C ARG A 285 3.37 -21.91 -7.08
N GLU A 286 3.22 -21.58 -8.36
CA GLU A 286 1.89 -21.54 -9.01
C GLU A 286 1.25 -22.93 -9.04
N LYS A 287 2.04 -23.96 -9.34
CA LYS A 287 1.60 -25.36 -9.28
C LYS A 287 1.08 -25.72 -7.89
N GLN A 288 1.80 -25.34 -6.82
CA GLN A 288 1.36 -25.63 -5.46
C GLN A 288 0.10 -24.85 -5.06
N VAL A 289 -0.06 -23.61 -5.53
CA VAL A 289 -1.29 -22.82 -5.37
C VAL A 289 -2.48 -23.52 -6.05
N ARG A 290 -2.32 -23.92 -7.31
CA ARG A 290 -3.36 -24.63 -8.06
C ARG A 290 -3.77 -25.94 -7.38
N LEU A 291 -2.79 -26.76 -7.01
CA LEU A 291 -3.02 -28.03 -6.31
C LEU A 291 -3.76 -27.84 -4.98
N ALA A 292 -3.53 -26.74 -4.26
CA ALA A 292 -4.27 -26.48 -3.03
C ALA A 292 -5.71 -26.06 -3.30
N ARG A 293 -5.95 -25.21 -4.31
CA ARG A 293 -7.31 -24.85 -4.75
C ARG A 293 -8.12 -26.07 -5.14
N GLU A 294 -7.53 -27.01 -5.88
CA GLU A 294 -8.17 -28.29 -6.24
C GLU A 294 -8.55 -29.13 -5.00
N ARG A 295 -7.85 -28.96 -3.87
CA ARG A 295 -8.16 -29.62 -2.60
C ARG A 295 -9.12 -28.82 -1.70
N GLY A 296 -9.57 -27.63 -2.13
CA GLY A 296 -10.33 -26.71 -1.28
C GLY A 296 -9.51 -26.09 -0.14
N GLU A 297 -8.19 -26.09 -0.26
CA GLU A 297 -7.25 -25.57 0.74
C GLU A 297 -6.60 -24.26 0.28
N THR A 298 -6.26 -23.39 1.23
CA THR A 298 -5.50 -22.17 0.96
C THR A 298 -3.98 -22.45 1.00
N HIS A 299 -3.23 -22.16 -0.07
CA HIS A 299 -1.77 -22.37 -0.12
C HIS A 299 -0.95 -21.15 0.36
N VAL A 300 -1.58 -19.98 0.43
CA VAL A 300 -0.93 -18.71 0.77
C VAL A 300 -1.61 -18.13 2.00
N GLY A 301 -0.85 -17.42 2.84
CA GLY A 301 -1.45 -16.70 3.97
C GLY A 301 -1.43 -17.44 5.31
N ALA A 302 -2.32 -17.02 6.21
CA ALA A 302 -2.42 -17.51 7.59
C ALA A 302 -3.01 -18.93 7.63
N GLU A 303 -4.08 -19.17 6.87
CA GLU A 303 -4.73 -20.48 6.75
C GLU A 303 -3.77 -21.56 6.24
N ALA A 304 -2.88 -21.22 5.31
CA ALA A 304 -1.86 -22.15 4.83
C ALA A 304 -0.91 -22.62 5.94
N ALA A 305 -0.57 -21.75 6.90
CA ALA A 305 0.27 -22.10 8.03
C ALA A 305 -0.45 -23.08 8.97
N ASP A 306 -1.75 -22.86 9.20
CA ASP A 306 -2.58 -23.74 10.02
C ASP A 306 -2.75 -25.12 9.38
N VAL A 307 -3.00 -25.19 8.07
CA VAL A 307 -3.08 -26.46 7.32
C VAL A 307 -1.74 -27.21 7.38
N ILE A 308 -0.61 -26.52 7.22
CA ILE A 308 0.72 -27.14 7.34
C ILE A 308 0.93 -27.68 8.77
N ALA A 309 0.59 -26.91 9.79
CA ALA A 309 0.71 -27.33 11.19
C ALA A 309 -0.15 -28.56 11.50
N GLN A 310 -1.40 -28.58 11.02
CA GLN A 310 -2.30 -29.73 11.14
C GLN A 310 -1.74 -30.97 10.45
N ARG A 311 -1.21 -30.83 9.22
CA ARG A 311 -0.57 -31.94 8.49
C ARG A 311 0.66 -32.48 9.20
N GLN A 312 1.50 -31.60 9.74
CA GLN A 312 2.66 -32.03 10.54
C GLN A 312 2.21 -32.79 11.78
N LYS A 313 1.18 -32.31 12.47
CA LYS A 313 0.58 -33.00 13.63
C LYS A 313 0.00 -34.37 13.25
N ALA A 314 -0.76 -34.46 12.16
CA ALA A 314 -1.33 -35.71 11.65
C ALA A 314 -0.24 -36.71 11.20
N LYS A 315 0.83 -36.24 10.53
CA LYS A 315 1.96 -37.08 10.12
C LYS A 315 2.75 -37.59 11.33
N ARG A 316 2.92 -36.78 12.38
CA ARG A 316 3.53 -37.19 13.65
C ARG A 316 2.66 -38.22 14.37
N ALA A 317 1.35 -38.01 14.44
CA ALA A 317 0.41 -38.96 15.06
C ALA A 317 0.41 -40.32 14.32
N ARG A 318 0.39 -40.33 12.98
CA ARG A 318 0.50 -41.58 12.19
C ARG A 318 1.82 -42.31 12.40
N ARG A 319 2.93 -41.59 12.59
CA ARG A 319 4.24 -42.19 12.89
C ARG A 319 4.34 -42.72 14.32
N GLY A 320 3.68 -42.06 15.28
CA GLY A 320 3.62 -42.52 16.67
C GLY A 320 2.78 -43.80 16.84
N ASN A 321 1.64 -43.89 16.16
CA ASN A 321 0.80 -45.11 16.20
C ASN A 321 1.50 -46.30 15.53
N ALA A 322 2.25 -46.08 14.44
CA ALA A 322 3.02 -47.14 13.79
C ALA A 322 4.20 -47.67 14.63
N GLN A 323 4.59 -46.99 15.71
CA GLN A 323 5.63 -47.43 16.66
C GLN A 323 5.07 -48.12 17.91
N HIS A 324 3.75 -48.11 18.12
CA HIS A 324 3.08 -48.82 19.23
C HIS A 324 2.49 -50.17 18.81
N ASP A 325 2.40 -50.43 17.50
CA ASP A 325 1.93 -51.70 16.91
C ASP A 325 3.09 -52.65 16.50
N GLN A 326 4.30 -52.43 17.03
CA GLN A 326 5.46 -53.34 16.92
C GLN A 326 5.94 -53.78 18.30
#